data_AF-A0A5T4CJC4-F1
#
_entry.id   AF-A0A5T4CJC4-F1
#
_cell.length_a   1.000
_cell.length_b   1.000
_cell.length_c   1.000
_cell.angle_alpha   90.00
_cell.angle_beta   90.00
_cell.angle_gamma   90.00
#
_symmetry.space_group_name_H-M   'P 1'
#
loop_
_entity.id
_entity.type
_entity.pdbx_description
1 polymer ?
#
loop_
_entity_poly.entity_id
_entity_poly.type
_entity_poly.pdbx_seq_one_letter_code
_entity_poly.pdbx_strand_id
1 'polypeptide(L)'
;MRTTESNVSSLPELTSFEVGYSLRTNEVYLSASFTDNMACIPNWPIKEFPDQFMCISRTRAVALIEELQKAIDYMNAGIERRSENLIQ
;
A
#
# COMPACT_ATOMS: atom_id res chain seq x y z
N MET A 1 -29.84 -0.85 -18.99
CA MET A 1 -29.07 -1.61 -17.98
C MET A 1 -28.18 -0.62 -17.26
N ARG A 2 -28.41 -0.36 -15.97
CA ARG A 2 -27.42 0.35 -15.14
C ARG A 2 -26.37 -0.69 -14.79
N THR A 3 -25.16 -0.53 -15.30
CA THR A 3 -24.01 -1.28 -14.80
C THR A 3 -23.85 -0.87 -13.35
N THR A 4 -24.17 -1.78 -12.43
CA THR A 4 -23.68 -1.69 -11.05
C THR A 4 -22.17 -1.61 -11.19
N GLU A 5 -21.58 -0.43 -11.01
CA GLU A 5 -20.13 -0.32 -10.91
C GLU A 5 -19.74 -1.24 -9.76
N SER A 6 -19.03 -2.32 -10.09
CA SER A 6 -18.49 -3.21 -9.08
C SER A 6 -17.52 -2.35 -8.28
N ASN A 7 -17.74 -2.21 -6.97
CA ASN A 7 -16.89 -1.42 -6.07
C ASN A 7 -15.45 -1.98 -5.93
N VAL A 8 -15.10 -2.93 -6.80
CA VAL A 8 -13.90 -3.74 -6.74
C VAL A 8 -13.05 -3.35 -7.94
N SER A 9 -11.95 -2.66 -7.67
CA SER A 9 -10.96 -2.22 -8.66
C SER A 9 -9.60 -2.85 -8.37
N SER A 10 -8.84 -3.09 -9.43
CA SER A 10 -7.44 -3.51 -9.32
C SER A 10 -6.62 -2.41 -8.64
N LEU A 11 -5.96 -2.75 -7.55
CA LEU A 11 -5.06 -1.91 -6.76
C LEU A 11 -3.70 -2.59 -6.60
N PRO A 12 -2.61 -1.81 -6.50
CA PRO A 12 -1.28 -2.36 -6.27
C PRO A 12 -1.19 -2.93 -4.85
N GLU A 13 -1.09 -4.25 -4.75
CA GLU A 13 -0.76 -4.95 -3.51
C GLU A 13 0.75 -5.11 -3.38
N LEU A 14 1.32 -4.64 -2.28
CA LEU A 14 2.76 -4.73 -2.00
C LEU A 14 3.16 -6.20 -1.82
N THR A 15 4.07 -6.69 -2.67
CA THR A 15 4.55 -8.09 -2.63
C THR A 15 5.93 -8.23 -2.01
N SER A 16 6.82 -7.27 -2.27
CA SER A 16 8.18 -7.26 -1.76
C SER A 16 8.68 -5.84 -1.61
N PHE A 17 9.64 -5.65 -0.70
CA PHE A 17 10.32 -4.38 -0.57
C PHE A 17 11.73 -4.55 -0.01
N GLU A 18 12.61 -3.61 -0.38
CA GLU A 18 13.98 -3.49 0.11
C GLU A 18 14.23 -2.09 0.63
N VAL A 19 15.01 -1.98 1.71
CA VAL A 19 15.27 -0.71 2.38
C VAL A 19 16.78 -0.42 2.46
N GLY A 20 17.17 0.74 1.95
CA GLY A 20 18.49 1.35 2.17
C GLY A 20 18.39 2.61 3.01
N TYR A 21 19.52 3.15 3.48
CA TYR A 21 19.54 4.41 4.22
C TYR A 21 20.82 5.21 3.99
N SER A 22 20.73 6.52 4.24
CA SER A 22 21.87 7.44 4.20
C SER A 22 21.90 8.30 5.45
N LEU A 23 22.95 8.14 6.26
CA LEU A 23 23.17 8.99 7.45
C LEU A 23 23.52 10.43 7.07
N ARG A 24 24.13 10.63 5.88
CA ARG A 24 24.55 11.95 5.40
C ARG A 24 23.34 12.81 5.04
N THR A 25 22.35 12.23 4.37
CA THR A 25 21.13 12.95 3.96
C THR A 25 19.98 12.76 4.94
N ASN A 26 20.13 11.84 5.90
CA ASN A 26 19.12 11.48 6.90
C ASN A 26 17.82 10.96 6.26
N GLU A 27 17.99 10.08 5.27
CA GLU A 27 16.94 9.54 4.41
C GLU A 27 16.95 8.01 4.40
N VAL A 28 15.79 7.45 4.09
CA VAL A 28 15.53 6.03 3.84
C VAL A 28 15.13 5.88 2.38
N TYR A 29 15.69 4.89 1.69
CA TYR A 29 15.32 4.54 0.33
C TYR A 29 14.52 3.25 0.35
N LEU A 30 13.36 3.23 -0.29
CA LEU A 30 12.46 2.09 -0.36
C LEU A 30 12.30 1.69 -1.83
N SER A 31 12.69 0.46 -2.15
CA SER A 31 12.29 -0.22 -3.39
C SER A 31 11.11 -1.12 -3.07
N ALA A 32 10.03 -1.04 -3.84
CA ALA A 32 8.79 -1.77 -3.60
C ALA A 32 8.24 -2.34 -4.90
N SER A 33 7.82 -3.60 -4.85
CA SER A 33 7.22 -4.31 -5.98
C SER A 33 5.77 -4.64 -5.68
N PHE A 34 4.94 -4.66 -6.72
CA PHE A 34 3.50 -4.80 -6.57
C PHE A 34 2.91 -5.90 -7.46
N THR A 35 1.79 -6.45 -7.03
CA THR A 35 0.89 -7.27 -7.86
C THR A 35 -0.49 -6.63 -7.90
N ASP A 36 -1.34 -7.08 -8.81
CA ASP A 36 -2.76 -6.80 -8.75
C ASP A 36 -3.39 -7.54 -7.57
N ASN A 37 -4.03 -6.83 -6.64
CA ASN A 37 -4.77 -7.43 -5.52
C ASN A 37 -5.91 -8.36 -5.98
N MET A 38 -6.34 -8.23 -7.24
CA MET A 38 -7.35 -9.06 -7.87
C MET A 38 -6.77 -10.23 -8.68
N ALA A 39 -5.44 -10.40 -8.73
CA ALA A 39 -4.77 -11.42 -9.56
C ALA A 39 -5.19 -12.87 -9.24
N CYS A 40 -5.66 -13.14 -8.02
CA CYS A 40 -6.11 -14.46 -7.60
C CYS A 40 -7.55 -14.80 -8.01
N ILE A 41 -8.30 -13.84 -8.58
CA ILE A 41 -9.71 -14.04 -8.95
C ILE A 41 -9.81 -14.61 -10.37
N PRO A 42 -10.45 -15.78 -10.55
CA PRO A 42 -10.59 -16.39 -11.86
C PRO A 42 -11.25 -15.46 -12.88
N ASN A 43 -10.65 -15.37 -14.08
CA ASN A 43 -11.11 -14.52 -15.19
C ASN A 43 -11.09 -13.01 -14.92
N TRP A 44 -10.46 -12.54 -13.84
CA TRP A 44 -10.25 -11.11 -13.63
C TRP A 44 -9.17 -10.57 -14.58
N PRO A 45 -9.36 -9.42 -15.25
CA PRO A 45 -8.31 -8.80 -16.03
C PRO A 45 -7.16 -8.37 -15.13
N ILE A 46 -5.99 -8.98 -15.31
CA ILE A 46 -4.80 -8.64 -14.52
C ILE A 46 -4.27 -7.28 -14.99
N LYS A 47 -4.05 -6.37 -14.04
CA LYS A 47 -3.39 -5.09 -14.26
C LYS A 47 -1.96 -5.13 -13.73
N GLU A 48 -0.99 -4.77 -14.57
CA GLU A 48 0.39 -4.61 -14.12
C GLU A 48 0.56 -3.27 -13.38
N PHE A 49 1.31 -3.32 -12.27
CA PHE A 49 1.71 -2.15 -11.50
C PHE A 49 3.24 -2.08 -11.51
N PRO A 50 3.84 -0.95 -11.92
CA PRO A 50 5.29 -0.83 -11.98
C PRO A 50 5.89 -0.78 -10.58
N ASP A 51 7.07 -1.36 -10.43
CA ASP A 51 7.88 -1.22 -9.22
C ASP A 51 8.18 0.25 -8.94
N GLN A 52 8.23 0.60 -7.65
CA GLN A 52 8.50 1.95 -7.20
C GLN A 52 9.79 2.01 -6.40
N PHE A 53 10.61 3.00 -6.72
CA PHE A 53 11.74 3.41 -5.92
C PHE A 53 11.48 4.81 -5.35
N MET A 54 11.53 4.96 -4.03
CA MET A 54 11.21 6.21 -3.36
C MET A 54 12.20 6.58 -2.26
N CYS A 55 12.37 7.89 -2.05
CA CYS A 55 13.12 8.44 -0.94
C CYS A 55 12.15 8.97 0.13
N ILE A 56 12.43 8.63 1.38
CA ILE A 56 11.62 9.00 2.54
C ILE A 56 12.56 9.64 3.56
N SER A 57 12.30 10.90 3.92
CA SER A 57 13.03 11.53 5.04
C SER A 57 12.85 10.71 6.32
N ARG A 58 13.86 10.67 7.20
CA ARG A 58 13.78 9.91 8.46
C ARG A 58 12.51 10.21 9.27
N THR A 59 12.11 11.47 9.36
CA THR A 59 10.89 11.88 10.10
C THR A 59 9.63 11.27 9.49
N ARG A 60 9.52 11.24 8.16
CA ARG A 60 8.39 10.60 7.46
C ARG A 60 8.41 9.09 7.59
N ALA A 61 9.59 8.47 7.58
CA ALA A 61 9.72 7.03 7.80
C ALA A 61 9.26 6.62 9.21
N VAL A 62 9.61 7.38 10.24
CA VAL A 62 9.13 7.15 11.61
C VAL A 62 7.60 7.26 11.69
N ALA A 63 7.04 8.35 11.15
CA ALA A 63 5.59 8.55 11.15
C ALA A 63 4.84 7.45 10.36
N LEU A 64 5.43 6.96 9.26
CA LEU A 64 4.88 5.86 8.49
C LEU A 64 4.82 4.57 9.32
N ILE A 65 5.89 4.23 10.04
CA ILE A 65 5.93 3.06 10.93
C ILE A 65 4.86 3.17 12.01
N GLU A 66 4.72 4.34 12.63
CA GLU A 66 3.72 4.57 13.69
C GLU A 66 2.28 4.37 13.18
N GLU A 67 1.93 4.92 12.02
CA GLU A 67 0.58 4.75 11.46
C GLU A 67 0.32 3.32 10.96
N LEU A 68 1.33 2.64 10.39
CA LEU A 68 1.21 1.22 10.01
C LEU A 68 0.99 0.34 11.24
N GLN A 69 1.76 0.54 12.31
CA GLN A 69 1.60 -0.21 13.55
C GLN A 69 0.22 0.01 14.16
N LYS A 70 -0.25 1.26 14.21
CA LYS A 70 -1.58 1.61 14.69
C LYS A 70 -2.70 0.93 13.90
N ALA A 71 -2.56 0.85 12.57
CA ALA A 71 -3.54 0.15 11.74
C ALA A 71 -3.59 -1.35 12.07
N ILE A 72 -2.43 -1.99 12.26
CA ILE A 72 -2.33 -3.40 12.68
C ILE A 72 -2.97 -3.61 14.06
N ASP A 73 -2.71 -2.72 15.02
CA ASP A 73 -3.27 -2.81 16.37
C ASP A 73 -4.80 -2.72 16.33
N TYR A 74 -5.36 -1.85 15.49
CA TYR A 74 -6.82 -1.77 15.27
C TYR A 74 -7.39 -3.04 14.64
N MET A 75 -6.70 -3.61 13.64
CA MET A 75 -7.11 -4.90 13.04
C MET A 75 -7.14 -6.02 14.08
N ASN A 76 -6.09 -6.11 14.91
CA ASN A 76 -5.99 -7.11 15.98
C ASN A 76 -7.07 -6.92 17.05
N ALA A 77 -7.49 -5.68 17.31
CA ALA A 77 -8.57 -5.35 18.21
C ALA A 77 -9.98 -5.54 17.59
N GLY A 78 -10.07 -5.91 16.30
CA GLY A 78 -11.35 -6.03 15.59
C GLY A 78 -12.05 -4.69 15.33
N ILE A 79 -11.30 -3.58 15.34
CA ILE A 79 -11.84 -2.23 15.10
C ILE A 79 -11.84 -1.98 13.59
N GLU A 80 -13.02 -1.98 12.99
CA GLU A 80 -13.19 -1.53 11.60
C GLU A 80 -13.08 -0.01 11.50
N ARG A 81 -12.06 0.47 10.78
CA ARG A 81 -11.98 1.88 10.41
C ARG A 81 -12.73 2.06 9.09
N ARG A 82 -13.83 2.83 9.10
CA ARG A 82 -14.42 3.31 7.84
C ARG A 82 -13.44 4.28 7.20
N SER A 83 -12.86 3.87 6.07
CA SER A 83 -12.04 4.72 5.22
C SER A 83 -12.94 5.73 4.53
N GLU A 84 -13.38 6.77 5.25
CA GLU A 84 -14.31 7.77 4.72
C GLU A 84 -13.76 8.57 3.52
N ASN A 85 -12.47 8.40 3.15
CA ASN A 85 -11.81 9.13 2.07
C ASN A 85 -10.87 8.31 1.17
N LEU A 86 -11.00 6.97 1.05
CA LEU A 86 -10.27 6.20 0.02
C LEU A 86 -11.01 6.17 -1.33
N ILE A 87 -11.54 7.31 -1.76
CA ILE A 87 -12.10 7.50 -3.09
C ILE A 87 -11.19 8.45 -3.85
N GLN A 88 -10.47 7.93 -4.84
CA GLN A 88 -10.21 8.62 -6.11
C GLN A 88 -10.26 7.59 -7.24
#